data_AF-A0ABD0R5M4-F1
#
_entry.id   AF-A0ABD0R5M4-F1
#
_cell.length_a   1.000
_cell.length_b   1.000
_cell.length_c   1.000
_cell.angle_alpha   90.00
_cell.angle_beta   90.00
_cell.angle_gamma   90.00
#
_symmetry.space_group_name_H-M   'P 1'
#
loop_
_entity.id
_entity.type
_entity.pdbx_description
1 polymer ?
#
loop_
_entity_poly.entity_id
_entity_poly.type
_entity_poly.pdbx_seq_one_letter_code
_entity_poly.pdbx_strand_id
1 'polypeptide(L)' 'VPAKTDCVMCFGPVVPDGYGVCYNPMDAHINFAVSAFNSCQDTNAARLAQGLEDALVDMKTLLEQTPKAKL' A
#
# COMPACT_ATOMS: atom_id res chain seq x y z
N VAL A 1 12.97 -0.40 9.49
CA VAL A 1 13.34 1.04 9.57
C VAL A 1 13.07 1.62 8.19
N PRO A 2 12.17 2.61 8.03
CA PRO A 2 11.93 3.27 6.75
C PRO A 2 13.18 4.02 6.29
N ALA A 3 13.39 4.13 4.98
CA ALA A 3 14.48 4.94 4.44
C ALA A 3 14.11 6.41 4.61
N LYS A 4 15.06 7.23 5.08
CA LYS A 4 14.85 8.69 5.21
C LYS A 4 14.79 9.42 3.87
N THR A 5 15.31 8.77 2.82
CA THR A 5 15.25 9.29 1.46
C THR A 5 13.85 9.07 0.91
N ASP A 6 13.32 10.09 0.22
CA ASP A 6 12.04 10.00 -0.49
C ASP A 6 12.18 9.12 -1.74
N CYS A 7 12.23 7.81 -1.52
CA CYS A 7 12.35 6.79 -2.55
C CYS A 7 11.60 5.51 -2.14
N VAL A 8 11.39 4.62 -3.10
CA VAL A 8 10.82 3.29 -2.86
C VAL A 8 11.55 2.27 -3.72
N MET A 9 11.80 1.10 -3.15
CA MET A 9 12.34 -0.04 -3.88
C MET A 9 11.19 -0.78 -4.58
N CYS A 10 11.48 -1.53 -5.63
CA CYS A 10 10.47 -2.36 -6.30
C CYS A 10 11.04 -3.75 -6.64
N PHE A 11 10.16 -4.74 -6.63
CA PHE A 11 10.44 -6.12 -7.02
C PHE A 11 9.18 -6.75 -7.61
N GLY A 12 9.37 -7.80 -8.42
CA GLY A 12 8.25 -8.58 -8.99
C GLY A 12 7.62 -9.52 -7.96
N PRO A 13 6.42 -10.07 -8.24
CA PRO A 13 5.82 -11.10 -7.39
C PRO A 13 6.70 -12.34 -7.25
N VAL A 14 6.62 -13.02 -6.10
CA VAL A 14 7.36 -14.27 -5.83
C VAL A 14 6.63 -15.53 -6.30
N VAL A 15 5.37 -15.39 -6.74
CA VAL A 15 4.55 -16.46 -7.34
C VAL A 15 3.78 -15.90 -8.54
N PRO A 16 3.41 -16.72 -9.55
CA PRO A 16 2.79 -16.25 -10.80
C PRO A 16 1.47 -15.51 -10.64
N ASP A 17 0.70 -15.84 -9.61
CA ASP A 17 -0.63 -15.31 -9.27
C ASP A 17 -0.60 -14.36 -8.06
N GLY A 18 0.58 -13.83 -7.74
CA GLY A 18 0.80 -12.96 -6.59
C GLY A 18 1.02 -11.50 -6.95
N TYR A 19 1.30 -10.72 -5.91
CA TYR A 19 1.74 -9.32 -6.01
C TYR A 19 3.11 -9.14 -5.36
N GLY A 20 3.90 -8.19 -5.87
CA GLY A 20 5.02 -7.61 -5.14
C GLY A 20 4.60 -6.25 -4.61
N VAL A 21 4.73 -6.02 -3.29
CA VAL A 21 4.41 -4.71 -2.68
C VAL A 21 5.57 -4.28 -1.80
N CYS A 22 6.15 -3.13 -2.11
CA CYS A 22 7.14 -2.47 -1.27
C CYS A 22 6.62 -1.08 -0.88
N TYR A 23 6.97 -0.62 0.32
CA TYR A 23 6.53 0.66 0.82
C TYR A 23 7.60 1.35 1.66
N ASN A 24 7.61 2.69 1.62
CA ASN A 24 8.45 3.53 2.46
C ASN A 24 7.62 4.66 3.09
N PRO A 25 7.24 4.54 4.37
CA PRO A 25 6.53 5.58 5.10
C PRO A 25 7.43 6.80 5.34
N MET A 26 6.89 7.98 5.00
CA MET A 26 7.45 9.29 5.27
C MET A 26 6.55 10.02 6.27
N ASP A 27 6.95 11.23 6.70
CA ASP A 27 6.19 11.98 7.70
C ASP A 27 4.78 12.38 7.23
N ALA A 28 4.62 12.69 5.95
CA ALA A 28 3.35 13.20 5.37
C ALA A 28 2.74 12.29 4.29
N HIS A 29 3.48 11.29 3.81
CA HIS A 29 3.05 10.39 2.74
C HIS A 29 3.69 9.01 2.89
N ILE A 30 3.25 8.06 2.06
CA ILE A 30 3.86 6.73 1.97
C ILE A 30 4.12 6.47 0.49
N ASN A 31 5.36 6.17 0.13
CA ASN A 31 5.66 5.69 -1.22
C ASN A 31 5.30 4.22 -1.33
N PHE A 32 4.56 3.82 -2.37
CA PHE A 32 4.24 2.43 -2.66
C PHE A 32 4.76 2.04 -4.06
N ALA A 33 5.28 0.82 -4.17
CA ALA A 33 5.52 0.15 -5.43
C ALA A 33 4.74 -1.16 -5.44
N VAL A 34 3.81 -1.31 -6.39
CA VAL A 34 2.95 -2.49 -6.55
C VAL A 34 3.24 -3.13 -7.92
N SER A 35 3.49 -4.43 -7.94
CA SER A 35 3.73 -5.21 -9.15
C SER A 35 2.85 -6.46 -9.19
N ALA A 36 2.52 -6.90 -10.41
CA ALA A 36 1.77 -8.12 -10.71
C ALA A 36 2.22 -8.66 -12.06
N PHE A 37 2.01 -9.95 -12.33
CA PHE A 37 2.29 -10.53 -13.65
C PHE A 37 1.06 -10.45 -14.56
N ASN A 38 1.23 -9.88 -15.75
CA ASN A 38 0.14 -9.76 -16.74
C ASN A 38 -0.40 -11.11 -17.25
N SER A 39 0.33 -12.21 -17.02
CA SER A 39 -0.11 -13.57 -17.35
C SER A 39 -1.22 -14.10 -16.43
N CYS A 40 -1.39 -13.52 -15.24
CA CYS A 40 -2.45 -13.89 -14.30
C CYS A 40 -3.59 -12.85 -14.37
N GLN A 41 -4.73 -13.26 -14.94
CA GLN A 41 -5.89 -12.39 -15.13
C GLN A 41 -6.57 -11.99 -13.81
N ASP A 42 -6.33 -12.75 -12.74
CA ASP A 42 -6.87 -12.48 -11.40
C ASP A 42 -6.08 -11.38 -10.66
N THR A 43 -4.90 -11.01 -11.15
CA THR A 43 -4.07 -9.96 -10.55
C THR A 43 -3.99 -8.72 -11.42
N ASN A 44 -4.00 -7.55 -10.77
CA ASN A 44 -3.82 -6.27 -11.46
C ASN A 44 -3.20 -5.24 -10.50
N ALA A 45 -1.97 -4.81 -10.80
CA ALA A 45 -1.21 -3.93 -9.93
C ALA A 45 -1.91 -2.58 -9.68
N ALA A 46 -2.52 -2.00 -10.71
CA ALA A 46 -3.22 -0.72 -10.58
C ALA A 46 -4.48 -0.84 -9.72
N ARG A 47 -5.26 -1.92 -9.90
CA ARG A 47 -6.44 -2.21 -9.07
C ARG A 47 -6.06 -2.40 -7.61
N LEU A 48 -4.97 -3.13 -7.32
CA LEU A 48 -4.51 -3.31 -5.95
C LEU A 48 -3.99 -1.98 -5.35
N ALA A 49 -3.25 -1.17 -6.12
CA ALA A 49 -2.78 0.13 -5.66
C ALA A 49 -3.95 1.06 -5.27
N GLN A 50 -5.01 1.11 -6.09
CA GLN A 50 -6.22 1.87 -5.76
C GLN A 50 -6.90 1.33 -4.49
N GLY A 51 -7.12 0.01 -4.40
CA GLY A 51 -7.75 -0.58 -3.23
C GLY A 51 -6.94 -0.39 -1.94
N LEU A 52 -5.61 -0.30 -2.05
CA LEU A 52 -4.72 0.00 -0.93
C LEU A 52 -4.87 1.46 -0.47
N GLU A 53 -4.95 2.41 -1.40
CA GLU A 53 -5.21 3.82 -1.09
C GLU A 53 -6.56 3.98 -0.39
N ASP A 54 -7.62 3.41 -0.98
CA ASP A 54 -8.99 3.48 -0.44
C ASP A 54 -9.04 2.89 0.98
N ALA A 55 -8.42 1.73 1.21
CA ALA A 55 -8.37 1.10 2.52
C ALA A 55 -7.64 1.96 3.58
N LEU A 56 -6.53 2.62 3.20
CA LEU A 56 -5.82 3.53 4.11
C LEU A 56 -6.67 4.74 4.49
N VAL A 57 -7.39 5.30 3.52
CA VAL A 57 -8.33 6.41 3.74
C VAL A 57 -9.48 5.97 4.66
N ASP A 58 -10.09 4.82 4.39
CA ASP A 58 -11.19 4.28 5.20
C ASP A 58 -10.75 4.04 6.66
N MET A 59 -9.58 3.44 6.87
CA MET A 59 -9.02 3.25 8.22
C MET A 59 -8.80 4.57 8.95
N LYS A 60 -8.27 5.58 8.27
CA LYS A 60 -8.12 6.93 8.83
C LYS A 60 -9.47 7.50 9.22
N THR A 61 -10.45 7.47 8.32
CA THR A 61 -11.80 7.99 8.57
C THR A 61 -12.48 7.29 9.74
N LEU A 62 -12.37 5.96 9.85
CA LEU A 62 -12.93 5.19 10.97
C LEU A 62 -12.35 5.62 12.33
N LEU A 63 -11.04 5.86 12.38
CA LEU A 63 -10.35 6.32 13.60
C LEU A 63 -10.73 7.75 13.96
N GLU A 64 -10.88 8.64 12.98
CA GLU A 64 -11.34 10.02 13.20
C GLU A 64 -12.79 10.08 13.72
N GLN A 65 -13.64 9.14 13.28
CA GLN A 65 -15.03 9.01 13.74
C GLN A 65 -15.16 8.34 15.11
N THR A 66 -14.12 7.65 15.58
CA THR A 66 -14.11 6.95 16.88
C THR A 66 -13.18 7.65 17.86
N PRO A 67 -13.58 8.80 18.44
CA PRO A 67 -12.74 9.53 19.38
C PRO A 67 -12.37 8.66 20.56
N LYS A 68 -11.08 8.67 20.91
CA LYS A 68 -10.56 7.97 22.09
C LYS A 68 -11.34 8.40 23.33
N ALA A 69 -11.60 7.45 24.22
CA ALA A 69 -12.24 7.72 25.51
C ALA A 69 -11.47 8.86 26.21
N LYS A 70 -12.22 9.85 26.71
CA LYS A 70 -11.67 10.91 27.55
C LYS A 70 -11.29 10.26 28.89
N LEU A 71 -10.00 9.95 29.07
CA LEU A 71 -9.41 9.65 30.38
C LEU A 71 -9.13 10.95 31.11
#